data_AF-E4S9M6-F1
#
_entry.id   AF-E4S9M6-F1
#
_cell.length_a   1.000
_cell.length_b   1.000
_cell.length_c   1.000
_cell.angle_alpha   90.00
_cell.angle_beta   90.00
_cell.angle_gamma   90.00
#
_symmetry.space_group_name_H-M   'P 1'
#
loop_
_entity.id
_entity.type
_entity.pdbx_description
1 polymer ?
#
loop_
_entity_poly.entity_id
_entity_poly.type
_entity_poly.pdbx_seq_one_letter_code
_entity_poly.pdbx_strand_id
1 'polypeptide(L)'
;MLNTTSEQQKQINIAYIGGGSRGWAWRLMTDLALEKDLGGTVRLYDIDFEAAKTNEVIGNKLSSKPEVVGKWQYVAVGSLDEALYGADFVIISILPGTFEEMYSDVHAPEKYGIYQSVGDTTGPGGLIRGLRTVPMYVEFAEAIKRNCPDAWVINYTNPMAICLKALYEVFPKIKAFGCCHEVFGTQKLLTEVVKEFLGEEREISRREIKVNVLGINHFTWFDKASYKTHDLFPLYKEFVNKYYEEGFEKTKGLWEKDYFASANRVKFDLFKRFGLIAAAGDRHLAEFVPYIYLTDKETVYKWKFNLTPVEWRIKHREELIKLSKEYASDQKEVPLNPSGEEGVMQMKAILGLDTLVINVNLPNMGQIPNLPIGAIVETNAVFTHDDVRPVYAGKLPSDLASIMTRHISNQELIVKAALEKDLSLAKRAFLNDPAVERLPQNKAEQLFEEMINNTKKYLAYLNL
;
A
#
# COMPACT_ATOMS: atom_id res chain seq x y z
N MET A 1 15.86 -45.53 -5.39
CA MET A 1 14.71 -44.82 -5.97
C MET A 1 13.78 -44.50 -4.82
N LEU A 2 13.82 -43.28 -4.32
CA LEU A 2 12.85 -42.81 -3.33
C LEU A 2 11.58 -42.48 -4.10
N ASN A 3 10.50 -43.20 -3.81
CA ASN A 3 9.17 -42.90 -4.31
C ASN A 3 8.82 -41.46 -3.94
N THR A 4 8.73 -40.59 -4.94
CA THR A 4 8.13 -39.26 -4.81
C THR A 4 6.64 -39.44 -4.59
N THR A 5 6.23 -39.55 -3.33
CA THR A 5 4.85 -39.27 -2.92
C THR A 5 4.49 -37.89 -3.47
N SER A 6 3.35 -37.79 -4.16
CA SER A 6 2.76 -36.51 -4.55
C SER A 6 2.75 -35.59 -3.33
N GLU A 7 3.49 -34.48 -3.36
CA GLU A 7 3.43 -33.48 -2.31
C GLU A 7 1.97 -33.04 -2.18
N GLN A 8 1.37 -33.40 -1.05
CA GLN A 8 -0.03 -33.10 -0.77
C GLN A 8 -0.13 -31.59 -0.61
N GLN A 9 -0.91 -30.93 -1.47
CA GLN A 9 -1.15 -29.49 -1.44
C GLN A 9 -1.51 -29.05 -0.01
N LYS A 10 -0.72 -28.14 0.57
CA LYS A 10 -0.92 -27.69 1.95
C LYS A 10 -2.26 -26.99 2.05
N GLN A 11 -3.15 -27.51 2.91
CA GLN A 11 -4.47 -26.94 3.16
C GLN A 11 -4.34 -25.77 4.13
N ILE A 12 -4.73 -24.58 3.70
CA ILE A 12 -4.52 -23.31 4.38
C ILE A 12 -5.85 -22.60 4.57
N ASN A 13 -6.06 -21.99 5.74
CA ASN A 13 -7.19 -21.11 6.01
C ASN A 13 -6.73 -19.64 5.92
N ILE A 14 -7.27 -18.90 4.95
CA ILE A 14 -7.06 -17.46 4.81
C ILE A 14 -8.30 -16.73 5.29
N ALA A 15 -8.17 -15.88 6.29
CA ALA A 15 -9.18 -14.89 6.63
C ALA A 15 -8.96 -13.63 5.79
N TYR A 16 -9.98 -13.15 5.08
CA TYR A 16 -9.92 -11.91 4.31
C TYR A 16 -10.88 -10.88 4.90
N ILE A 17 -10.32 -9.87 5.59
CA ILE A 17 -11.05 -8.72 6.11
C ILE A 17 -11.16 -7.66 5.01
N GLY A 18 -12.39 -7.31 4.63
CA GLY A 18 -12.69 -6.56 3.41
C GLY A 18 -12.91 -7.47 2.20
N GLY A 19 -13.49 -8.65 2.44
CA GLY A 19 -13.71 -9.71 1.45
C GLY A 19 -14.66 -9.34 0.32
N GLY A 20 -15.37 -8.22 0.40
CA GLY A 20 -16.16 -7.62 -0.69
C GLY A 20 -15.35 -6.70 -1.61
N SER A 21 -14.04 -6.61 -1.41
CA SER A 21 -13.13 -5.82 -2.26
C SER A 21 -13.22 -6.25 -3.72
N ARG A 22 -13.27 -5.27 -4.63
CA ARG A 22 -13.35 -5.47 -6.10
C ARG A 22 -12.04 -5.10 -6.80
N GLY A 23 -10.96 -5.02 -6.02
CA GLY A 23 -9.59 -4.80 -6.51
C GLY A 23 -8.68 -5.89 -5.97
N TRP A 24 -8.27 -5.75 -4.71
CA TRP A 24 -7.33 -6.67 -4.05
C TRP A 24 -7.84 -8.11 -3.95
N ALA A 25 -9.13 -8.33 -3.65
CA ALA A 25 -9.64 -9.70 -3.53
C ALA A 25 -9.60 -10.44 -4.88
N TRP A 26 -9.97 -9.79 -5.98
CA TRP A 26 -9.92 -10.41 -7.31
C TRP A 26 -8.49 -10.71 -7.75
N ARG A 27 -7.53 -9.82 -7.46
CA ARG A 27 -6.10 -10.07 -7.71
C ARG A 27 -5.58 -11.27 -6.92
N LEU A 28 -5.94 -11.35 -5.64
CA LEU A 28 -5.61 -12.50 -4.82
C LEU A 28 -6.23 -13.78 -5.39
N MET A 29 -7.51 -13.75 -5.76
CA MET A 29 -8.21 -14.89 -6.34
C MET A 29 -7.51 -15.41 -7.60
N THR A 30 -7.09 -14.51 -8.50
CA THR A 30 -6.38 -14.88 -9.72
C THR A 30 -5.00 -15.46 -9.43
N ASP A 31 -4.25 -14.89 -8.50
CA ASP A 31 -2.92 -15.40 -8.15
C ASP A 31 -3.01 -16.75 -7.41
N LEU A 32 -4.00 -16.92 -6.53
CA LEU A 32 -4.27 -18.19 -5.85
C LEU A 32 -4.71 -19.27 -6.83
N ALA A 33 -5.51 -18.93 -7.85
CA ALA A 33 -5.93 -19.85 -8.90
C ALA A 33 -4.75 -20.34 -9.77
N LEU A 34 -3.74 -19.49 -9.97
CA LEU A 34 -2.52 -19.80 -10.72
C LEU A 34 -1.48 -20.57 -9.89
N GLU A 35 -1.65 -20.66 -8.57
CA GLU A 35 -0.66 -21.25 -7.67
C GLU A 35 -0.96 -22.72 -7.35
N LYS A 36 -0.14 -23.62 -7.90
CA LYS A 36 -0.34 -25.08 -7.80
C LYS A 36 0.03 -25.66 -6.42
N ASP A 37 0.96 -25.03 -5.69
CA ASP A 37 1.51 -25.60 -4.46
C ASP A 37 0.66 -25.26 -3.22
N LEU A 38 -0.27 -24.30 -3.35
CA LEU A 38 -1.14 -23.83 -2.27
C LEU A 38 -2.62 -24.14 -2.54
N GLY A 39 -3.36 -24.51 -1.51
CA GLY A 39 -4.81 -24.70 -1.57
C GLY A 39 -5.46 -24.52 -0.20
N GLY A 40 -6.78 -24.57 -0.14
CA GLY A 40 -7.54 -24.49 1.10
C GLY A 40 -8.78 -23.60 1.01
N THR A 41 -9.04 -22.84 2.06
CA THR A 41 -10.26 -22.02 2.20
C THR A 41 -9.92 -20.55 2.41
N VAL A 42 -10.60 -19.68 1.66
CA VAL A 42 -10.59 -18.23 1.87
C VAL A 42 -11.93 -17.81 2.46
N ARG A 43 -11.93 -17.37 3.72
CA ARG A 43 -13.11 -16.84 4.41
C ARG A 43 -13.20 -15.33 4.19
N LEU A 44 -14.22 -14.91 3.44
CA LEU A 44 -14.45 -13.53 3.05
C LEU A 44 -15.36 -12.86 4.07
N TYR A 45 -14.82 -11.95 4.86
CA TYR A 45 -15.58 -11.11 5.78
C TYR A 45 -15.63 -9.67 5.29
N ASP A 46 -16.84 -9.12 5.22
CA ASP A 46 -17.06 -7.72 4.90
C ASP A 46 -18.31 -7.23 5.64
N ILE A 47 -18.30 -5.94 6.02
CA ILE A 47 -19.49 -5.28 6.58
C ILE A 47 -20.61 -5.18 5.55
N ASP A 48 -20.27 -5.17 4.26
CA ASP A 48 -21.17 -5.40 3.13
C ASP A 48 -21.18 -6.90 2.79
N PHE A 49 -21.96 -7.67 3.56
CA PHE A 49 -22.02 -9.13 3.42
C PHE A 49 -22.41 -9.59 2.00
N GLU A 50 -23.26 -8.83 1.31
CA GLU A 50 -23.67 -9.13 -0.06
C GLU A 50 -22.50 -9.00 -1.06
N ALA A 51 -21.60 -8.04 -0.83
CA ALA A 51 -20.36 -7.95 -1.61
C ALA A 51 -19.45 -9.17 -1.37
N ALA A 52 -19.32 -9.62 -0.12
CA ALA A 52 -18.56 -10.84 0.20
C ALA A 52 -19.20 -12.08 -0.44
N LYS A 53 -20.54 -12.21 -0.40
CA LYS A 53 -21.29 -13.29 -1.07
C LYS A 53 -21.11 -13.27 -2.58
N THR A 54 -21.10 -12.10 -3.19
CA THR A 54 -20.81 -11.96 -4.62
C THR A 54 -19.40 -12.47 -4.94
N ASN A 55 -18.41 -12.15 -4.09
CA ASN A 55 -17.05 -12.62 -4.23
C ASN A 55 -16.88 -14.14 -3.93
N GLU A 56 -17.68 -14.72 -3.05
CA GLU A 56 -17.78 -16.18 -2.86
C GLU A 56 -18.19 -16.86 -4.17
N VAL A 57 -19.22 -16.35 -4.85
CA VAL A 57 -19.67 -16.88 -6.15
C VAL A 57 -18.58 -16.75 -7.20
N ILE A 58 -17.98 -15.56 -7.34
CA ILE A 58 -16.92 -15.30 -8.33
C ILE A 58 -15.71 -16.20 -8.08
N GLY A 59 -15.22 -16.27 -6.85
CA GLY A 59 -14.05 -17.06 -6.48
C GLY A 59 -14.26 -18.55 -6.71
N ASN A 60 -15.40 -19.10 -6.31
CA ASN A 60 -15.70 -20.53 -6.53
C ASN A 60 -15.92 -20.87 -8.01
N LYS A 61 -16.48 -19.95 -8.80
CA LYS A 61 -16.54 -20.10 -10.26
C LYS A 61 -15.15 -20.15 -10.88
N LEU A 62 -14.27 -19.22 -10.48
CA LEU A 62 -12.87 -19.22 -10.93
C LEU A 62 -12.19 -20.54 -10.58
N SER A 63 -12.29 -21.00 -9.32
CA SER A 63 -11.71 -22.27 -8.86
C SER A 63 -12.21 -23.51 -9.59
N SER A 64 -13.42 -23.47 -10.17
CA SER A 64 -14.03 -24.59 -10.88
C SER A 64 -13.54 -24.76 -12.32
N LYS A 65 -12.83 -23.77 -12.87
CA LYS A 65 -12.36 -23.80 -14.25
C LYS A 65 -11.30 -24.90 -14.46
N PRO A 66 -11.34 -25.66 -15.58
CA PRO A 66 -10.40 -26.76 -15.83
C PRO A 66 -8.92 -26.35 -15.83
N GLU A 67 -8.60 -25.14 -16.30
CA GLU A 67 -7.25 -24.59 -16.37
C GLU A 67 -6.69 -24.11 -15.03
N VAL A 68 -7.52 -24.03 -13.97
CA VAL A 68 -7.12 -23.54 -12.65
C VAL A 68 -6.43 -24.65 -11.84
N VAL A 69 -5.19 -24.37 -11.47
CA VAL A 69 -4.30 -25.32 -10.77
C VAL A 69 -4.43 -25.20 -9.25
N GLY A 70 -4.63 -23.99 -8.72
CA GLY A 70 -4.83 -23.77 -7.29
C GLY A 70 -6.20 -24.23 -6.83
N LYS A 71 -6.26 -24.94 -5.69
CA LYS A 71 -7.49 -25.56 -5.18
C LYS A 71 -7.99 -24.79 -3.97
N TRP A 72 -8.83 -23.78 -4.23
CA TRP A 72 -9.35 -22.87 -3.23
C TRP A 72 -10.88 -22.88 -3.18
N GLN A 73 -11.42 -22.97 -1.97
CA GLN A 73 -12.83 -22.74 -1.69
C GLN A 73 -12.99 -21.35 -1.08
N TYR A 74 -13.92 -20.56 -1.61
CA TYR A 74 -14.26 -19.26 -1.06
C TYR A 74 -15.55 -19.40 -0.25
N VAL A 75 -15.60 -18.77 0.92
CA VAL A 75 -16.78 -18.79 1.80
C VAL A 75 -17.01 -17.41 2.37
N ALA A 76 -18.16 -16.81 2.12
CA ALA A 76 -18.57 -15.57 2.78
C ALA A 76 -19.12 -15.87 4.17
N VAL A 77 -18.55 -15.20 5.18
CA VAL A 77 -18.84 -15.44 6.61
C VAL A 77 -19.44 -14.20 7.27
N GLY A 78 -20.30 -14.42 8.26
CA GLY A 78 -21.16 -13.36 8.82
C GLY A 78 -20.49 -12.51 9.90
N SER A 79 -19.34 -12.94 10.41
CA SER A 79 -18.65 -12.26 11.50
C SER A 79 -17.13 -12.30 11.38
N LEU A 80 -16.49 -11.32 12.02
CA LEU A 80 -15.03 -11.21 12.08
C LEU A 80 -14.41 -12.43 12.80
N ASP A 81 -14.98 -12.86 13.92
CA ASP A 81 -14.48 -14.00 14.68
C ASP A 81 -14.55 -15.31 13.86
N GLU A 82 -15.65 -15.54 13.11
CA GLU A 82 -15.80 -16.70 12.22
C GLU A 82 -14.74 -16.72 11.10
N ALA A 83 -14.45 -15.55 10.53
CA ALA A 83 -13.42 -15.41 9.52
C ALA A 83 -12.04 -15.79 10.07
N LEU A 84 -11.73 -15.32 11.27
CA LEU A 84 -10.40 -15.44 11.88
C LEU A 84 -10.15 -16.80 12.56
N TYR A 85 -11.19 -17.53 12.97
CA TYR A 85 -11.04 -18.76 13.75
C TYR A 85 -10.10 -19.79 13.11
N GLY A 86 -8.92 -19.98 13.69
CA GLY A 86 -7.91 -20.91 13.18
C GLY A 86 -7.33 -20.57 11.81
N ALA A 87 -7.36 -19.29 11.41
CA ALA A 87 -6.70 -18.84 10.19
C ALA A 87 -5.18 -18.97 10.28
N ASP A 88 -4.53 -19.36 9.18
CA ASP A 88 -3.06 -19.36 9.03
C ASP A 88 -2.56 -18.00 8.54
N PHE A 89 -3.36 -17.34 7.70
CA PHE A 89 -3.11 -16.00 7.19
C PHE A 89 -4.33 -15.11 7.34
N VAL A 90 -4.09 -13.83 7.62
CA VAL A 90 -5.11 -12.79 7.68
C VAL A 90 -4.75 -11.70 6.68
N ILE A 91 -5.60 -11.43 5.71
CA ILE A 91 -5.43 -10.35 4.74
C ILE A 91 -6.37 -9.21 5.12
N ILE A 92 -5.85 -7.99 5.20
CA ILE A 92 -6.63 -6.79 5.53
C ILE A 92 -6.58 -5.81 4.36
N SER A 93 -7.74 -5.57 3.74
CA SER A 93 -7.90 -4.65 2.62
C SER A 93 -9.27 -3.97 2.71
N ILE A 94 -9.36 -2.91 3.51
CA ILE A 94 -10.61 -2.17 3.73
C ILE A 94 -10.55 -0.73 3.19
N LEU A 95 -11.72 -0.10 3.10
CA LEU A 95 -11.84 1.35 3.02
C LEU A 95 -12.29 1.87 4.40
N PRO A 96 -11.44 2.61 5.16
CA PRO A 96 -11.80 3.19 6.45
C PRO A 96 -12.77 4.37 6.32
N GLY A 97 -14.07 4.05 6.29
CA GLY A 97 -15.17 4.99 6.08
C GLY A 97 -15.79 4.86 4.69
N THR A 98 -16.35 5.96 4.19
CA THR A 98 -16.99 6.01 2.85
C THR A 98 -16.33 7.05 1.95
N PHE A 99 -16.87 7.22 0.73
CA PHE A 99 -16.44 8.30 -0.15
C PHE A 99 -16.86 9.69 0.35
N GLU A 100 -17.84 9.79 1.25
CA GLU A 100 -18.21 11.06 1.88
C GLU A 100 -17.07 11.57 2.78
N GLU A 101 -16.54 10.70 3.66
CA GLU A 101 -15.38 11.05 4.48
C GLU A 101 -14.14 11.27 3.61
N MET A 102 -13.95 10.46 2.57
CA MET A 102 -12.85 10.65 1.62
C MET A 102 -12.95 12.00 0.89
N TYR A 103 -14.16 12.48 0.61
CA TYR A 103 -14.38 13.82 0.03
C TYR A 103 -13.85 14.90 0.97
N SER A 104 -14.13 14.77 2.27
CA SER A 104 -13.57 15.67 3.27
C SER A 104 -12.05 15.56 3.32
N ASP A 105 -11.51 14.34 3.36
CA ASP A 105 -10.08 14.07 3.42
C ASP A 105 -9.32 14.76 2.30
N VAL A 106 -9.82 14.64 1.07
CA VAL A 106 -9.11 15.09 -0.14
C VAL A 106 -9.43 16.55 -0.47
N HIS A 107 -10.71 16.93 -0.45
CA HIS A 107 -11.19 18.18 -1.06
C HIS A 107 -11.50 19.31 -0.06
N ALA A 108 -11.78 19.04 1.22
CA ALA A 108 -11.98 20.13 2.19
C ALA A 108 -10.75 21.04 2.33
N PRO A 109 -9.50 20.52 2.33
CA PRO A 109 -8.30 21.35 2.35
C PRO A 109 -8.15 22.31 1.15
N GLU A 110 -8.79 22.05 0.01
CA GLU A 110 -8.68 22.89 -1.19
C GLU A 110 -9.19 24.33 -0.94
N LYS A 111 -10.21 24.49 -0.08
CA LYS A 111 -10.73 25.82 0.34
C LYS A 111 -9.69 26.68 1.04
N TYR A 112 -8.66 26.03 1.59
CA TYR A 112 -7.57 26.65 2.33
C TYR A 112 -6.28 26.73 1.50
N GLY A 113 -6.33 26.33 0.22
CA GLY A 113 -5.17 26.35 -0.69
C GLY A 113 -4.23 25.15 -0.53
N ILE A 114 -4.69 24.05 0.07
CA ILE A 114 -3.95 22.79 0.14
C ILE A 114 -4.53 21.82 -0.90
N TYR A 115 -3.68 21.34 -1.80
CA TYR A 115 -4.03 20.31 -2.77
C TYR A 115 -3.39 18.97 -2.37
N GLN A 116 -4.16 17.90 -2.56
CA GLN A 116 -3.71 16.53 -2.32
C GLN A 116 -3.95 15.71 -3.57
N SER A 117 -2.96 14.91 -3.96
CA SER A 117 -3.04 14.05 -5.14
C SER A 117 -3.74 12.74 -4.83
N VAL A 118 -3.64 12.27 -3.58
CA VAL A 118 -4.13 10.98 -3.11
C VAL A 118 -4.95 11.15 -1.83
N GLY A 119 -4.39 11.82 -0.82
CA GLY A 119 -5.03 12.09 0.47
C GLY A 119 -5.26 10.84 1.34
N ASP A 120 -4.54 9.74 1.14
CA ASP A 120 -4.76 8.48 1.87
C ASP A 120 -3.59 8.05 2.79
N THR A 121 -2.49 8.81 2.79
CA THR A 121 -1.21 8.39 3.41
C THR A 121 -0.66 9.42 4.39
N THR A 122 -0.36 10.62 3.89
CA THR A 122 0.12 11.77 4.68
C THR A 122 -0.76 12.99 4.38
N GLY A 123 -0.37 14.18 4.82
CA GLY A 123 -1.17 15.37 4.62
C GLY A 123 -2.40 15.40 5.54
N PRO A 124 -3.22 16.46 5.45
CA PRO A 124 -4.42 16.59 6.26
C PRO A 124 -5.37 15.38 6.07
N GLY A 125 -5.55 14.92 4.83
CA GLY A 125 -6.41 13.76 4.52
C GLY A 125 -5.88 12.46 5.12
N GLY A 126 -4.59 12.15 4.93
CA GLY A 126 -3.98 10.94 5.46
C GLY A 126 -4.03 10.87 7.00
N LEU A 127 -3.84 12.00 7.68
CA LEU A 127 -3.85 12.06 9.14
C LEU A 127 -5.26 11.89 9.73
N ILE A 128 -6.30 12.59 9.24
CA ILE A 128 -7.66 12.37 9.78
C ILE A 128 -8.22 11.00 9.34
N ARG A 129 -7.86 10.51 8.15
CA ARG A 129 -8.12 9.13 7.76
C ARG A 129 -7.51 8.14 8.75
N GLY A 130 -6.25 8.35 9.14
CA GLY A 130 -5.58 7.56 10.17
C GLY A 130 -6.35 7.51 11.49
N LEU A 131 -6.83 8.66 11.95
CA LEU A 131 -7.58 8.79 13.21
C LEU A 131 -8.88 7.95 13.22
N ARG A 132 -9.54 7.78 12.07
CA ARG A 132 -10.72 6.90 11.93
C ARG A 132 -10.35 5.43 11.77
N THR A 133 -9.17 5.17 11.23
CA THR A 133 -8.71 3.82 10.90
C THR A 133 -8.23 3.09 12.14
N VAL A 134 -7.56 3.78 13.08
CA VAL A 134 -6.95 3.14 14.26
C VAL A 134 -7.97 2.33 15.08
N PRO A 135 -9.16 2.82 15.45
CA PRO A 135 -10.14 2.00 16.19
C PRO A 135 -10.53 0.70 15.51
N MET A 136 -10.65 0.70 14.17
CA MET A 136 -10.94 -0.52 13.39
C MET A 136 -9.79 -1.51 13.51
N TYR A 137 -8.54 -1.03 13.46
CA TYR A 137 -7.34 -1.86 13.61
C TYR A 137 -7.14 -2.36 15.04
N VAL A 138 -7.61 -1.62 16.06
CA VAL A 138 -7.67 -2.12 17.44
C VAL A 138 -8.62 -3.33 17.52
N GLU A 139 -9.80 -3.23 16.91
CA GLU A 139 -10.76 -4.35 16.86
C GLU A 139 -10.17 -5.57 16.15
N PHE A 140 -9.51 -5.36 15.00
CA PHE A 140 -8.86 -6.44 14.26
C PHE A 140 -7.73 -7.09 15.07
N ALA A 141 -6.85 -6.30 15.69
CA ALA A 141 -5.74 -6.81 16.48
C ALA A 141 -6.22 -7.66 17.67
N GLU A 142 -7.24 -7.19 18.40
CA GLU A 142 -7.83 -7.95 19.50
C GLU A 142 -8.53 -9.22 19.00
N ALA A 143 -9.20 -9.17 17.86
CA ALA A 143 -9.84 -10.35 17.27
C ALA A 143 -8.82 -11.39 16.79
N ILE A 144 -7.72 -10.96 16.16
CA ILE A 144 -6.62 -11.83 15.74
C ILE A 144 -5.98 -12.50 16.95
N LYS A 145 -5.67 -11.71 17.99
CA LYS A 145 -5.10 -12.20 19.25
C LYS A 145 -5.97 -13.27 19.92
N ARG A 146 -7.30 -13.17 19.82
CA ARG A 146 -8.23 -14.17 20.38
C ARG A 146 -8.39 -15.42 19.51
N ASN A 147 -8.48 -15.27 18.19
CA ASN A 147 -8.95 -16.34 17.29
C ASN A 147 -7.83 -17.05 16.51
N CYS A 148 -6.72 -16.38 16.26
CA CYS A 148 -5.60 -16.89 15.45
C CYS A 148 -4.27 -16.18 15.78
N PRO A 149 -3.80 -16.24 17.04
CA PRO A 149 -2.63 -15.46 17.49
C PRO A 149 -1.32 -15.78 16.76
N ASP A 150 -1.23 -16.95 16.13
CA ASP A 150 -0.05 -17.42 15.39
C ASP A 150 -0.09 -17.10 13.88
N ALA A 151 -1.19 -16.54 13.38
CA ALA A 151 -1.38 -16.24 11.98
C ALA A 151 -0.48 -15.10 11.49
N TRP A 152 -0.07 -15.18 10.22
CA TRP A 152 0.59 -14.07 9.55
C TRP A 152 -0.43 -13.08 8.98
N VAL A 153 -0.26 -11.79 9.27
CA VAL A 153 -1.15 -10.72 8.85
C VAL A 153 -0.51 -9.93 7.71
N ILE A 154 -1.23 -9.83 6.59
CA ILE A 154 -0.84 -9.08 5.39
C ILE A 154 -1.77 -7.88 5.24
N ASN A 155 -1.24 -6.68 5.48
CA ASN A 155 -2.00 -5.44 5.36
C ASN A 155 -1.79 -4.76 4.00
N TYR A 156 -2.89 -4.42 3.32
CA TYR A 156 -2.90 -3.59 2.10
C TYR A 156 -3.57 -2.22 2.31
N THR A 157 -4.24 -2.01 3.44
CA THR A 157 -4.97 -0.77 3.71
C THR A 157 -4.02 0.39 4.03
N ASN A 158 -4.35 1.57 3.50
CA ASN A 158 -3.73 2.84 3.86
C ASN A 158 -4.54 3.61 4.92
N PRO A 159 -3.89 4.42 5.80
CA PRO A 159 -2.47 4.75 5.79
C PRO A 159 -1.60 3.63 6.38
N MET A 160 -0.71 3.05 5.56
CA MET A 160 0.00 1.79 5.84
C MET A 160 0.72 1.79 7.20
N ALA A 161 1.50 2.84 7.48
CA ALA A 161 2.29 2.94 8.70
C ALA A 161 1.40 3.04 9.95
N ILE A 162 0.33 3.83 9.90
CA ILE A 162 -0.64 3.98 11.01
C ILE A 162 -1.38 2.65 11.25
N CYS A 163 -1.80 1.97 10.18
CA CYS A 163 -2.49 0.67 10.25
C CYS A 163 -1.62 -0.38 10.96
N LEU A 164 -0.38 -0.58 10.49
CA LEU A 164 0.52 -1.55 11.10
C LEU A 164 0.92 -1.16 12.52
N LYS A 165 1.19 0.12 12.77
CA LYS A 165 1.54 0.60 14.12
C LYS A 165 0.42 0.29 15.10
N ALA A 166 -0.84 0.53 14.74
CA ALA A 166 -1.98 0.16 15.57
C ALA A 166 -2.04 -1.34 15.90
N LEU A 167 -1.76 -2.23 14.94
CA LEU A 167 -1.69 -3.68 15.21
C LEU A 167 -0.61 -4.03 16.24
N TYR A 168 0.59 -3.50 16.07
CA TYR A 168 1.73 -3.78 16.95
C TYR A 168 1.57 -3.15 18.34
N GLU A 169 0.92 -1.99 18.47
CA GLU A 169 0.64 -1.39 19.79
C GLU A 169 -0.38 -2.23 20.60
N VAL A 170 -1.40 -2.78 19.93
CA VAL A 170 -2.47 -3.56 20.60
C VAL A 170 -2.07 -5.01 20.84
N PHE A 171 -1.40 -5.63 19.86
CA PHE A 171 -0.90 -6.99 19.96
C PHE A 171 0.60 -7.02 19.60
N PRO A 172 1.51 -6.75 20.56
CA PRO A 172 2.95 -6.66 20.29
C PRO A 172 3.63 -7.91 19.71
N LYS A 173 3.00 -9.09 19.84
CA LYS A 173 3.51 -10.35 19.27
C LYS A 173 2.91 -10.69 17.90
N ILE A 174 2.05 -9.82 17.34
CA ILE A 174 1.42 -10.06 16.05
C ILE A 174 2.48 -10.23 14.96
N LYS A 175 2.29 -11.23 14.10
CA LYS A 175 3.14 -11.47 12.94
C LYS A 175 2.59 -10.67 11.75
N ALA A 176 2.73 -9.34 11.76
CA ALA A 176 2.10 -8.47 10.76
C ALA A 176 3.10 -7.74 9.86
N PHE A 177 2.79 -7.66 8.57
CA PHE A 177 3.56 -6.87 7.62
C PHE A 177 2.65 -6.22 6.57
N GLY A 178 3.15 -5.14 5.96
CA GLY A 178 2.39 -4.32 5.03
C GLY A 178 2.94 -4.40 3.62
N CYS A 179 2.05 -4.58 2.65
CA CYS A 179 2.41 -4.76 1.25
C CYS A 179 1.95 -3.58 0.40
N CYS A 180 2.89 -3.05 -0.39
CA CYS A 180 2.66 -1.96 -1.33
C CYS A 180 3.43 -2.22 -2.63
N HIS A 181 2.83 -1.88 -3.76
CA HIS A 181 3.40 -2.14 -5.08
C HIS A 181 4.19 -0.98 -5.70
N GLU A 182 4.29 0.16 -5.02
CA GLU A 182 4.87 1.39 -5.60
C GLU A 182 6.33 1.21 -6.05
N VAL A 183 7.11 0.44 -5.29
CA VAL A 183 8.50 0.06 -5.62
C VAL A 183 8.58 -0.66 -6.97
N PHE A 184 7.57 -1.46 -7.32
CA PHE A 184 7.53 -2.22 -8.57
C PHE A 184 7.44 -1.30 -9.79
N GLY A 185 6.74 -0.17 -9.66
CA GLY A 185 6.67 0.85 -10.70
C GLY A 185 8.05 1.45 -11.01
N THR A 186 8.84 1.69 -9.97
CA THR A 186 10.20 2.24 -10.14
C THR A 186 11.17 1.19 -10.67
N GLN A 187 11.06 -0.08 -10.25
CA GLN A 187 11.81 -1.17 -10.89
C GLN A 187 11.48 -1.29 -12.39
N LYS A 188 10.21 -1.13 -12.79
CA LYS A 188 9.79 -1.08 -14.21
C LYS A 188 10.36 0.15 -14.95
N LEU A 189 10.51 1.29 -14.30
CA LEU A 189 11.20 2.44 -14.91
C LEU A 189 12.67 2.11 -15.17
N LEU A 190 13.32 1.44 -14.23
CA LEU A 190 14.73 1.05 -14.36
C LEU A 190 14.96 0.00 -15.46
N THR A 191 13.97 -0.81 -15.83
CA THR A 191 14.11 -1.68 -17.01
C THR A 191 14.21 -0.86 -18.29
N GLU A 192 13.52 0.27 -18.41
CA GLU A 192 13.64 1.16 -19.57
C GLU A 192 15.02 1.83 -19.63
N VAL A 193 15.63 2.17 -18.48
CA VAL A 193 17.02 2.64 -18.41
C VAL A 193 17.99 1.58 -18.92
N VAL A 194 17.80 0.32 -18.51
CA VAL A 194 18.62 -0.79 -19.00
C VAL A 194 18.48 -0.97 -20.51
N LYS A 195 17.25 -0.94 -21.05
CA LYS A 195 17.00 -1.06 -22.49
C LYS A 195 17.72 0.05 -23.27
N GLU A 196 17.60 1.29 -22.80
CA GLU A 196 18.17 2.44 -23.50
C GLU A 196 19.70 2.48 -23.47
N PHE A 197 20.31 2.25 -22.30
CA PHE A 197 21.76 2.45 -22.13
C PHE A 197 22.60 1.18 -22.28
N LEU A 198 22.02 0.00 -22.08
CA LEU A 198 22.71 -1.29 -22.26
C LEU A 198 22.30 -2.02 -23.53
N GLY A 199 21.35 -1.48 -24.31
CA GLY A 199 20.91 -2.05 -25.59
C GLY A 199 20.20 -3.40 -25.45
N GLU A 200 19.60 -3.70 -24.29
CA GLU A 200 18.86 -4.95 -24.10
C GLU A 200 17.51 -4.89 -24.83
N GLU A 201 17.37 -5.64 -25.91
CA GLU A 201 16.15 -5.65 -26.74
C GLU A 201 15.05 -6.56 -26.18
N ARG A 202 15.41 -7.51 -25.31
CA ARG A 202 14.44 -8.42 -24.71
C ARG A 202 13.58 -7.71 -23.67
N GLU A 203 12.41 -8.27 -23.39
CA GLU A 203 11.64 -7.85 -22.22
C GLU A 203 12.38 -8.27 -20.94
N ILE A 204 12.55 -7.30 -20.03
CA ILE A 204 13.23 -7.47 -18.76
C ILE A 204 12.18 -7.51 -17.67
N SER A 205 12.19 -8.57 -16.87
CA SER A 205 11.33 -8.61 -15.70
C SER A 205 11.82 -7.63 -14.65
N ARG A 206 10.90 -6.90 -13.99
CA ARG A 206 11.26 -6.01 -12.87
C ARG A 206 12.07 -6.71 -11.78
N ARG A 207 11.91 -8.03 -11.61
CA ARG A 207 12.62 -8.85 -10.62
C ARG A 207 14.10 -9.03 -10.92
N GLU A 208 14.51 -8.75 -12.15
CA GLU A 208 15.92 -8.74 -12.56
C GLU A 208 16.62 -7.45 -12.13
N ILE A 209 15.86 -6.40 -11.79
CA ILE A 209 16.37 -5.18 -11.20
C ILE A 209 16.47 -5.38 -9.68
N LYS A 210 17.68 -5.61 -9.20
CA LYS A 210 17.96 -5.75 -7.77
C LYS A 210 18.13 -4.38 -7.16
N VAL A 211 17.37 -4.08 -6.12
CA VAL A 211 17.34 -2.77 -5.47
C VAL A 211 17.52 -2.93 -3.97
N ASN A 212 18.20 -1.98 -3.33
CA ASN A 212 18.14 -1.81 -1.90
C ASN A 212 17.08 -0.75 -1.58
N VAL A 213 16.05 -1.12 -0.82
CA VAL A 213 14.90 -0.25 -0.53
C VAL A 213 15.00 0.25 0.90
N LEU A 214 14.81 1.56 1.08
CA LEU A 214 14.75 2.19 2.40
C LEU A 214 13.79 3.38 2.39
N GLY A 215 12.95 3.48 3.43
CA GLY A 215 12.09 4.63 3.67
C GLY A 215 10.85 4.26 4.47
N ILE A 216 9.74 4.94 4.19
CA ILE A 216 8.41 4.61 4.70
C ILE A 216 7.46 4.41 3.51
N ASN A 217 6.34 3.72 3.68
CA ASN A 217 5.36 3.50 2.63
C ASN A 217 5.06 4.78 1.85
N HIS A 218 5.09 4.70 0.51
CA HIS A 218 4.89 5.81 -0.44
C HIS A 218 5.98 6.91 -0.46
N PHE A 219 6.99 6.83 0.41
CA PHE A 219 8.17 7.70 0.42
C PHE A 219 9.45 6.88 0.56
N THR A 220 9.54 5.85 -0.28
CA THR A 220 10.66 4.92 -0.39
C THR A 220 11.71 5.42 -1.36
N TRP A 221 12.93 4.90 -1.19
CA TRP A 221 14.11 5.28 -1.96
C TRP A 221 14.95 4.07 -2.27
N PHE A 222 15.73 4.14 -3.36
CA PHE A 222 16.87 3.26 -3.58
C PHE A 222 18.17 4.05 -3.41
N ASP A 223 19.13 3.48 -2.69
CA ASP A 223 20.53 3.92 -2.64
C ASP A 223 21.46 2.99 -3.45
N LYS A 224 20.95 1.82 -3.88
CA LYS A 224 21.60 0.85 -4.76
C LYS A 224 20.58 0.23 -5.70
N ALA A 225 20.96 0.10 -6.97
CA ALA A 225 20.17 -0.57 -7.99
C ALA A 225 21.11 -1.21 -9.01
N SER A 226 20.88 -2.48 -9.34
CA SER A 226 21.73 -3.20 -10.29
C SER A 226 20.92 -4.11 -11.21
N TYR A 227 21.39 -4.27 -12.44
CA TYR A 227 20.93 -5.29 -13.38
C TYR A 227 22.12 -6.17 -13.77
N LYS A 228 22.04 -7.47 -13.45
CA LYS A 228 23.19 -8.39 -13.54
C LYS A 228 24.39 -7.78 -12.79
N THR A 229 25.50 -7.53 -13.50
CA THR A 229 26.73 -6.93 -12.97
C THR A 229 26.80 -5.41 -13.11
N HIS A 230 25.77 -4.76 -13.67
CA HIS A 230 25.79 -3.32 -13.93
C HIS A 230 25.14 -2.55 -12.79
N ASP A 231 25.87 -1.56 -12.27
CA ASP A 231 25.30 -0.53 -11.40
C ASP A 231 24.45 0.43 -12.24
N LEU A 232 23.19 0.62 -11.84
CA LEU A 232 22.24 1.44 -12.58
C LEU A 232 22.28 2.91 -12.18
N PHE A 233 22.95 3.30 -11.10
CA PHE A 233 22.97 4.70 -10.66
C PHE A 233 23.60 5.66 -11.69
N PRO A 234 24.76 5.36 -12.29
CA PRO A 234 25.33 6.20 -13.35
C PRO A 234 24.40 6.33 -14.55
N LEU A 235 23.80 5.22 -14.99
CA LEU A 235 22.88 5.20 -16.14
C LEU A 235 21.59 5.95 -15.85
N TYR A 236 21.04 5.78 -14.64
CA TYR A 236 19.86 6.52 -14.20
C TYR A 236 20.13 8.02 -14.12
N LYS A 237 21.34 8.43 -13.70
CA LYS A 237 21.74 9.84 -13.70
C LYS A 237 21.78 10.41 -15.12
N GLU A 238 22.31 9.67 -16.10
CA GLU A 238 22.29 10.08 -17.51
C GLU A 238 20.85 10.15 -18.06
N PHE A 239 20.03 9.14 -17.75
CA PHE A 239 18.61 9.12 -18.09
C PHE A 239 17.86 10.32 -17.51
N VAL A 240 18.07 10.62 -16.23
CA VAL A 240 17.51 11.80 -15.57
C VAL A 240 17.97 13.07 -16.29
N ASN A 241 19.26 13.24 -16.58
CA ASN A 241 19.75 14.44 -17.27
C ASN A 241 19.12 14.62 -18.65
N LYS A 242 18.92 13.52 -19.39
CA LYS A 242 18.28 13.52 -20.70
C LYS A 242 16.79 13.88 -20.64
N TYR A 243 16.05 13.32 -19.68
CA TYR A 243 14.60 13.42 -19.60
C TYR A 243 14.08 14.40 -18.53
N TYR A 244 14.94 15.15 -17.85
CA TYR A 244 14.54 15.99 -16.71
C TYR A 244 13.46 17.02 -17.06
N GLU A 245 13.67 17.77 -18.14
CA GLU A 245 12.77 18.87 -18.53
C GLU A 245 11.45 18.35 -19.10
N GLU A 246 11.51 17.36 -20.00
CA GLU A 246 10.32 16.83 -20.66
C GLU A 246 9.58 15.76 -19.84
N GLY A 247 10.26 15.10 -18.90
CA GLY A 247 9.82 13.85 -18.29
C GLY A 247 9.99 12.64 -19.22
N PHE A 248 9.82 11.45 -18.65
CA PHE A 248 9.83 10.19 -19.38
C PHE A 248 8.51 9.44 -19.20
N GLU A 249 7.94 9.02 -20.33
CA GLU A 249 6.75 8.18 -20.41
C GLU A 249 7.00 7.02 -21.37
N LYS A 250 6.70 5.79 -20.95
CA LYS A 250 6.73 4.64 -21.86
C LYS A 250 5.68 4.76 -22.98
N THR A 251 4.50 5.28 -22.62
CA THR A 251 3.40 5.57 -23.56
C THR A 251 3.14 7.07 -23.54
N LYS A 252 3.52 7.75 -24.63
CA LYS A 252 3.45 9.22 -24.72
C LYS A 252 2.03 9.76 -24.52
N GLY A 253 1.88 10.73 -23.62
CA GLY A 253 0.60 11.39 -23.30
C GLY A 253 -0.31 10.54 -22.42
N LEU A 254 0.18 9.46 -21.83
CA LEU A 254 -0.62 8.62 -20.93
C LEU A 254 -0.90 9.34 -19.61
N TRP A 255 0.06 10.12 -19.11
CA TRP A 255 -0.11 10.89 -17.87
C TRP A 255 -1.33 11.82 -17.93
N GLU A 256 -1.72 12.34 -19.09
CA GLU A 256 -2.90 13.23 -19.19
C GLU A 256 -4.24 12.49 -19.10
N LYS A 257 -4.24 11.16 -19.28
CA LYS A 257 -5.45 10.35 -19.42
C LYS A 257 -5.66 9.39 -18.25
N ASP A 258 -4.61 9.13 -17.49
CA ASP A 258 -4.59 8.16 -16.40
C ASP A 258 -4.08 8.82 -15.11
N TYR A 259 -4.94 8.84 -14.09
CA TYR A 259 -4.63 9.40 -12.77
C TYR A 259 -3.48 8.70 -12.05
N PHE A 260 -3.08 7.50 -12.47
CA PHE A 260 -1.97 6.73 -11.91
C PHE A 260 -0.67 6.89 -12.72
N ALA A 261 -0.74 7.45 -13.92
CA ALA A 261 0.43 7.68 -14.76
C ALA A 261 1.10 9.03 -14.46
N SER A 262 2.39 9.11 -14.76
CA SER A 262 3.20 10.34 -14.66
C SER A 262 4.34 10.31 -15.66
N ALA A 263 4.93 11.47 -15.94
CA ALA A 263 6.18 11.57 -16.70
C ALA A 263 7.44 11.50 -15.81
N ASN A 264 7.33 11.00 -14.57
CA ASN A 264 8.43 10.79 -13.62
C ASN A 264 9.27 12.03 -13.25
N ARG A 265 8.77 13.25 -13.50
CA ARG A 265 9.52 14.49 -13.26
C ARG A 265 9.77 14.74 -11.78
N VAL A 266 8.80 14.44 -10.90
CA VAL A 266 8.97 14.61 -9.44
C VAL A 266 10.08 13.70 -8.96
N LYS A 267 10.07 12.44 -9.41
CA LYS A 267 11.10 11.45 -9.09
C LYS A 267 12.49 11.86 -9.57
N PHE A 268 12.60 12.44 -10.77
CA PHE A 268 13.85 12.96 -11.30
C PHE A 268 14.41 14.15 -10.52
N ASP A 269 13.53 15.08 -10.11
CA ASP A 269 13.91 16.22 -9.25
C ASP A 269 14.39 15.76 -7.88
N LEU A 270 13.65 14.83 -7.26
CA LEU A 270 14.05 14.21 -6.00
C LEU A 270 15.40 13.47 -6.11
N PHE A 271 15.67 12.78 -7.22
CA PHE A 271 16.98 12.18 -7.47
C PHE A 271 18.10 13.22 -7.56
N LYS A 272 17.90 14.32 -8.30
CA LYS A 272 18.89 15.40 -8.38
C LYS A 272 19.14 16.05 -7.02
N ARG A 273 18.12 16.13 -6.17
CA ARG A 273 18.19 16.76 -4.85
C ARG A 273 18.90 15.89 -3.81
N PHE A 274 18.54 14.61 -3.72
CA PHE A 274 18.99 13.73 -2.63
C PHE A 274 20.01 12.69 -3.06
N GLY A 275 20.23 12.51 -4.37
CA GLY A 275 21.14 11.50 -4.92
C GLY A 275 20.64 10.06 -4.81
N LEU A 276 19.40 9.84 -4.37
CA LEU A 276 18.74 8.54 -4.26
C LEU A 276 17.56 8.47 -5.22
N ILE A 277 17.26 7.29 -5.74
CA ILE A 277 16.14 7.10 -6.67
C ILE A 277 14.85 7.01 -5.86
N ALA A 278 13.97 8.00 -5.98
CA ALA A 278 12.67 7.97 -5.31
C ALA A 278 11.81 6.83 -5.90
N ALA A 279 11.25 5.99 -5.02
CA ALA A 279 10.74 4.67 -5.37
C ALA A 279 9.21 4.53 -5.24
N ALA A 280 8.48 5.61 -5.54
CA ALA A 280 7.03 5.60 -5.67
C ALA A 280 6.58 6.44 -6.88
N GLY A 281 5.31 6.35 -7.23
CA GLY A 281 4.67 7.21 -8.22
C GLY A 281 4.74 8.68 -7.80
N ASP A 282 4.91 9.58 -8.78
CA ASP A 282 5.08 11.01 -8.54
C ASP A 282 3.92 11.60 -7.72
N ARG A 283 2.69 11.11 -7.94
CA ARG A 283 1.50 11.48 -7.16
C ARG A 283 1.68 11.25 -5.67
N HIS A 284 2.30 10.15 -5.26
CA HIS A 284 2.51 9.84 -3.84
C HIS A 284 3.68 10.64 -3.27
N LEU A 285 4.82 10.67 -3.98
CA LEU A 285 6.02 11.39 -3.55
C LEU A 285 5.76 12.88 -3.29
N ALA A 286 4.92 13.49 -4.12
CA ALA A 286 4.56 14.90 -4.04
C ALA A 286 3.94 15.29 -2.69
N GLU A 287 3.16 14.40 -2.05
CA GLU A 287 2.48 14.70 -0.78
C GLU A 287 3.43 14.77 0.42
N PHE A 288 4.61 14.14 0.35
CA PHE A 288 5.61 14.18 1.42
C PHE A 288 6.43 15.49 1.42
N VAL A 289 6.44 16.19 0.29
CA VAL A 289 7.17 17.46 0.06
C VAL A 289 6.30 18.43 -0.77
N PRO A 290 5.11 18.79 -0.26
CA PRO A 290 4.05 19.44 -1.03
C PRO A 290 4.38 20.89 -1.44
N TYR A 291 5.34 21.52 -0.75
CA TYR A 291 5.76 22.90 -1.01
C TYR A 291 6.42 23.11 -2.39
N ILE A 292 6.77 22.04 -3.10
CA ILE A 292 7.34 22.10 -4.45
C ILE A 292 6.31 21.74 -5.52
N TYR A 293 5.53 20.69 -5.28
CA TYR A 293 4.78 20.00 -6.33
C TYR A 293 3.25 20.21 -6.26
N LEU A 294 2.73 20.62 -5.10
CA LEU A 294 1.29 20.68 -4.81
C LEU A 294 0.85 22.09 -4.37
N THR A 295 1.50 23.14 -4.88
CA THR A 295 1.14 24.54 -4.56
C THR A 295 -0.18 24.97 -5.19
N ASP A 296 -0.45 24.47 -6.39
CA ASP A 296 -1.63 24.77 -7.20
C ASP A 296 -1.74 23.77 -8.37
N LYS A 297 -2.89 23.76 -9.06
CA LYS A 297 -3.16 22.83 -10.18
C LYS A 297 -2.25 23.05 -11.39
N GLU A 298 -1.79 24.28 -11.65
CA GLU A 298 -0.89 24.58 -12.76
C GLU A 298 0.51 23.99 -12.50
N THR A 299 0.99 24.10 -11.26
CA THR A 299 2.24 23.50 -10.80
C THR A 299 2.18 21.98 -10.92
N VAL A 300 1.09 21.33 -10.49
CA VAL A 300 0.90 19.89 -10.67
C VAL A 300 0.99 19.49 -12.14
N TYR A 301 0.31 20.22 -13.02
CA TYR A 301 0.34 19.99 -14.46
C TYR A 301 1.76 20.14 -15.05
N LYS A 302 2.52 21.16 -14.63
CA LYS A 302 3.93 21.34 -15.03
C LYS A 302 4.81 20.16 -14.62
N TRP A 303 4.55 19.56 -13.46
CA TRP A 303 5.23 18.36 -12.98
C TRP A 303 4.74 17.05 -13.60
N LYS A 304 3.74 17.10 -14.50
CA LYS A 304 3.26 15.98 -15.32
C LYS A 304 2.79 14.75 -14.52
N PHE A 305 2.00 14.99 -13.49
CA PHE A 305 1.24 13.97 -12.77
C PHE A 305 -0.16 14.52 -12.43
N ASN A 306 -1.03 13.70 -11.82
CA ASN A 306 -2.42 14.09 -11.55
C ASN A 306 -2.80 14.08 -10.07
N LEU A 307 -3.82 14.88 -9.76
CA LEU A 307 -4.63 14.73 -8.56
C LEU A 307 -5.76 13.77 -8.85
N THR A 308 -5.99 12.76 -8.01
CA THR A 308 -7.06 11.77 -8.22
C THR A 308 -8.32 12.20 -7.48
N PRO A 309 -9.33 12.77 -8.18
CA PRO A 309 -10.52 13.28 -7.55
C PRO A 309 -11.40 12.16 -6.98
N VAL A 310 -12.12 12.46 -5.90
CA VAL A 310 -13.01 11.49 -5.24
C VAL A 310 -14.17 11.10 -6.17
N GLU A 311 -14.65 12.01 -7.02
CA GLU A 311 -15.68 11.75 -8.02
C GLU A 311 -15.28 10.65 -9.00
N TRP A 312 -14.01 10.63 -9.43
CA TRP A 312 -13.51 9.55 -10.28
C TRP A 312 -13.54 8.21 -9.53
N ARG A 313 -13.17 8.20 -8.25
CA ARG A 313 -13.19 6.97 -7.43
C ARG A 313 -14.61 6.43 -7.21
N ILE A 314 -15.59 7.32 -7.03
CA ILE A 314 -17.02 6.96 -6.95
C ILE A 314 -17.46 6.30 -8.26
N LYS A 315 -17.22 6.95 -9.40
CA LYS A 315 -17.57 6.40 -10.71
C LYS A 315 -16.88 5.05 -10.96
N HIS A 316 -15.60 4.95 -10.63
CA HIS A 316 -14.85 3.70 -10.78
C HIS A 316 -15.43 2.59 -9.89
N ARG A 317 -15.88 2.90 -8.67
CA ARG A 317 -16.58 1.93 -7.81
C ARG A 317 -17.89 1.45 -8.43
N GLU A 318 -18.66 2.33 -9.05
CA GLU A 318 -19.90 1.95 -9.74
C GLU A 318 -19.62 1.00 -10.92
N GLU A 319 -18.58 1.29 -11.70
CA GLU A 319 -18.10 0.43 -12.78
C GLU A 319 -17.68 -0.96 -12.25
N LEU A 320 -16.95 -1.01 -11.14
CA LEU A 320 -16.56 -2.27 -10.50
C LEU A 320 -17.75 -3.03 -9.91
N ILE A 321 -18.76 -2.35 -9.34
CA ILE A 321 -19.98 -2.99 -8.86
C ILE A 321 -20.73 -3.64 -10.03
N LYS A 322 -20.82 -2.94 -11.17
CA LYS A 322 -21.41 -3.51 -12.38
C LYS A 322 -20.62 -4.72 -12.86
N LEU A 323 -19.30 -4.60 -12.98
CA LEU A 323 -18.42 -5.69 -13.40
C LEU A 323 -18.50 -6.91 -12.47
N SER A 324 -18.63 -6.68 -11.16
CA SER A 324 -18.84 -7.72 -10.15
C SER A 324 -20.10 -8.54 -10.42
N LYS A 325 -21.20 -7.89 -10.84
CA LYS A 325 -22.44 -8.58 -11.21
C LYS A 325 -22.28 -9.35 -12.52
N GLU A 326 -21.57 -8.79 -13.49
CA GLU A 326 -21.27 -9.45 -14.77
C GLU A 326 -20.43 -10.72 -14.56
N TYR A 327 -19.42 -10.69 -13.68
CA TYR A 327 -18.63 -11.85 -13.28
C TYR A 327 -19.45 -12.89 -12.51
N ALA A 328 -20.31 -12.46 -11.59
CA ALA A 328 -21.16 -13.38 -10.82
C ALA A 328 -22.25 -14.06 -11.67
N SER A 329 -22.66 -13.47 -12.79
CA SER A 329 -23.75 -13.96 -13.66
C SER A 329 -23.29 -14.62 -14.98
N ASP A 330 -21.99 -14.90 -15.14
CA ASP A 330 -21.39 -15.49 -16.37
C ASP A 330 -21.52 -14.62 -17.64
N GLN A 331 -21.86 -13.34 -17.49
CA GLN A 331 -21.84 -12.40 -18.62
C GLN A 331 -20.42 -12.02 -19.02
N LYS A 332 -19.48 -12.07 -18.07
CA LYS A 332 -18.05 -11.92 -18.29
C LYS A 332 -17.28 -12.90 -17.44
N GLU A 333 -16.06 -13.20 -17.87
CA GLU A 333 -15.13 -14.03 -17.12
C GLU A 333 -14.07 -13.19 -16.40
N VAL A 334 -13.69 -13.62 -15.19
CA VAL A 334 -12.51 -13.10 -14.51
C VAL A 334 -11.26 -13.51 -15.31
N PRO A 335 -10.42 -12.57 -15.76
CA PRO A 335 -9.19 -12.90 -16.48
C PRO A 335 -8.21 -13.67 -15.60
N LEU A 336 -7.72 -14.81 -16.05
CA LEU A 336 -6.74 -15.63 -15.33
C LEU A 336 -5.31 -15.18 -15.70
N ASN A 337 -4.94 -13.98 -15.29
CA ASN A 337 -3.60 -13.42 -15.50
C ASN A 337 -2.92 -13.14 -14.16
N PRO A 338 -1.60 -13.31 -14.03
CA PRO A 338 -0.86 -12.89 -12.84
C PRO A 338 -1.11 -11.42 -12.56
N SER A 339 -1.46 -11.09 -11.31
CA SER A 339 -1.80 -9.71 -10.93
C SER A 339 -0.58 -8.78 -10.90
N GLY A 340 0.62 -9.38 -10.74
CA GLY A 340 1.88 -8.67 -10.51
C GLY A 340 2.14 -8.32 -9.04
N GLU A 341 1.16 -8.60 -8.17
CA GLU A 341 1.28 -8.53 -6.72
C GLU A 341 2.02 -9.75 -6.15
N GLU A 342 2.41 -9.66 -4.89
CA GLU A 342 3.41 -10.56 -4.29
C GLU A 342 2.87 -11.36 -3.10
N GLY A 343 1.62 -11.11 -2.69
CA GLY A 343 1.02 -11.70 -1.49
C GLY A 343 1.05 -13.23 -1.49
N VAL A 344 0.71 -13.86 -2.63
CA VAL A 344 0.72 -15.33 -2.74
C VAL A 344 2.15 -15.89 -2.62
N MET A 345 3.14 -15.24 -3.23
CA MET A 345 4.53 -15.67 -3.13
C MET A 345 5.12 -15.45 -1.72
N GLN A 346 4.72 -14.38 -1.03
CA GLN A 346 5.06 -14.17 0.37
C GLN A 346 4.47 -15.28 1.25
N MET A 347 3.21 -15.67 1.04
CA MET A 347 2.60 -16.81 1.74
C MET A 347 3.35 -18.12 1.46
N LYS A 348 3.73 -18.41 0.20
CA LYS A 348 4.54 -19.60 -0.13
C LYS A 348 5.87 -19.63 0.63
N ALA A 349 6.58 -18.49 0.64
CA ALA A 349 7.86 -18.38 1.31
C ALA A 349 7.71 -18.58 2.84
N ILE A 350 6.69 -17.97 3.44
CA ILE A 350 6.34 -18.16 4.86
C ILE A 350 6.00 -19.63 5.18
N LEU A 351 5.37 -20.34 4.25
CA LEU A 351 5.08 -21.77 4.44
C LEU A 351 6.32 -22.67 4.28
N GLY A 352 7.46 -22.11 3.87
CA GLY A 352 8.72 -22.81 3.64
C GLY A 352 8.83 -23.46 2.27
N LEU A 353 7.95 -23.11 1.33
CA LEU A 353 7.97 -23.65 -0.04
C LEU A 353 8.94 -22.91 -0.96
N ASP A 354 9.40 -21.72 -0.54
CA ASP A 354 10.37 -20.92 -1.26
C ASP A 354 11.13 -19.99 -0.29
N THR A 355 12.12 -19.26 -0.80
CA THR A 355 12.72 -18.11 -0.11
C THR A 355 12.59 -16.88 -1.00
N LEU A 356 11.99 -15.82 -0.46
CA LEU A 356 11.72 -14.59 -1.20
C LEU A 356 12.40 -13.39 -0.52
N VAL A 357 13.05 -12.55 -1.32
CA VAL A 357 13.56 -11.25 -0.85
C VAL A 357 12.79 -10.14 -1.55
N ILE A 358 12.03 -9.36 -0.79
CA ILE A 358 11.18 -8.30 -1.34
C ILE A 358 10.91 -7.19 -0.33
N ASN A 359 10.60 -5.98 -0.82
CA ASN A 359 10.22 -4.85 0.03
C ASN A 359 8.91 -5.12 0.78
N VAL A 360 8.89 -4.72 2.05
CA VAL A 360 7.75 -4.86 2.93
C VAL A 360 7.81 -3.80 4.04
N ASN A 361 6.65 -3.40 4.56
CA ASN A 361 6.52 -2.52 5.71
C ASN A 361 6.54 -3.33 7.02
N LEU A 362 7.48 -3.00 7.90
CA LEU A 362 7.71 -3.66 9.20
C LEU A 362 8.15 -2.63 10.26
N PRO A 363 8.02 -2.93 11.56
CA PRO A 363 8.68 -2.15 12.61
C PRO A 363 10.20 -2.04 12.35
N ASN A 364 10.75 -0.85 12.56
CA ASN A 364 12.17 -0.61 12.47
C ASN A 364 12.86 -1.21 13.68
N MET A 365 13.63 -2.27 13.45
CA MET A 365 14.45 -2.98 14.43
C MET A 365 15.94 -2.65 14.25
N GLY A 366 16.25 -1.59 13.48
CA GLY A 366 17.61 -1.15 13.16
C GLY A 366 18.00 -1.32 11.70
N GLN A 367 17.09 -1.82 10.85
CA GLN A 367 17.35 -1.93 9.40
C GLN A 367 17.54 -0.56 8.73
N ILE A 368 16.98 0.51 9.30
CA ILE A 368 17.34 1.91 8.98
C ILE A 368 17.76 2.59 10.28
N PRO A 369 19.07 2.65 10.61
CA PRO A 369 19.54 2.97 11.94
C PRO A 369 19.46 4.46 12.31
N ASN A 370 19.14 5.35 11.35
CA ASN A 370 18.92 6.78 11.61
C ASN A 370 17.44 7.20 11.51
N LEU A 371 16.52 6.24 11.59
CA LEU A 371 15.10 6.46 11.86
C LEU A 371 14.73 5.87 13.23
N PRO A 372 13.64 6.32 13.88
CA PRO A 372 13.23 5.80 15.19
C PRO A 372 13.01 4.28 15.19
N ILE A 373 13.41 3.61 16.27
CA ILE A 373 13.13 2.18 16.50
C ILE A 373 11.62 2.03 16.79
N GLY A 374 11.01 0.99 16.23
CA GLY A 374 9.58 0.71 16.37
C GLY A 374 8.66 1.51 15.44
N ALA A 375 9.20 2.50 14.71
CA ALA A 375 8.48 3.15 13.61
C ALA A 375 8.27 2.17 12.45
N ILE A 376 7.16 2.24 11.74
CA ILE A 376 6.94 1.39 10.56
C ILE A 376 7.73 1.94 9.39
N VAL A 377 8.63 1.13 8.85
CA VAL A 377 9.51 1.46 7.72
C VAL A 377 9.37 0.43 6.61
N GLU A 378 9.68 0.82 5.38
CA GLU A 378 9.68 -0.05 4.22
C GLU A 378 11.12 -0.37 3.79
N THR A 379 11.46 -1.65 3.83
CA THR A 379 12.78 -2.18 3.46
C THR A 379 12.62 -3.55 2.82
N ASN A 380 13.66 -4.06 2.16
CA ASN A 380 13.68 -5.48 1.80
C ASN A 380 13.65 -6.36 3.06
N ALA A 381 12.91 -7.47 3.01
CA ALA A 381 12.95 -8.53 4.00
C ALA A 381 13.13 -9.89 3.32
N VAL A 382 13.75 -10.81 4.04
CA VAL A 382 13.83 -12.23 3.66
C VAL A 382 12.61 -12.93 4.27
N PHE A 383 11.77 -13.47 3.40
CA PHE A 383 10.66 -14.35 3.74
C PHE A 383 11.14 -15.79 3.62
N THR A 384 10.94 -16.57 4.67
CA THR A 384 11.25 -18.00 4.72
C THR A 384 10.32 -18.69 5.72
N HIS A 385 10.53 -19.99 5.99
CA HIS A 385 9.63 -20.79 6.82
C HIS A 385 9.33 -20.15 8.18
N ASP A 386 8.07 -19.74 8.36
CA ASP A 386 7.49 -19.02 9.49
C ASP A 386 8.28 -17.77 9.94
N ASP A 387 8.93 -17.08 9.00
CA ASP A 387 9.81 -15.97 9.34
C ASP A 387 9.87 -14.89 8.25
N VAL A 388 9.91 -13.63 8.70
CA VAL A 388 10.08 -12.44 7.85
C VAL A 388 11.11 -11.53 8.53
N ARG A 389 12.34 -11.56 8.01
CA ARG A 389 13.48 -10.85 8.61
C ARG A 389 13.84 -9.62 7.78
N PRO A 390 13.75 -8.39 8.33
CA PRO A 390 14.18 -7.19 7.61
C PRO A 390 15.68 -7.25 7.31
N VAL A 391 16.07 -6.84 6.12
CA VAL A 391 17.47 -6.72 5.68
C VAL A 391 17.96 -5.33 6.03
N TYR A 392 19.19 -5.24 6.58
CA TYR A 392 19.83 -3.95 6.83
C TYR A 392 19.94 -3.14 5.54
N ALA A 393 19.24 -2.01 5.49
CA ALA A 393 19.15 -1.18 4.30
C ALA A 393 20.12 0.02 4.33
N GLY A 394 20.71 0.34 5.49
CA GLY A 394 21.64 1.47 5.63
C GLY A 394 20.95 2.76 6.05
N LYS A 395 21.68 3.88 5.92
CA LYS A 395 21.24 5.20 6.39
C LYS A 395 20.73 6.05 5.24
N LEU A 396 19.63 6.76 5.48
CA LEU A 396 19.21 7.86 4.61
C LEU A 396 20.16 9.07 4.77
N PRO A 397 20.36 9.90 3.73
CA PRO A 397 20.93 11.23 3.89
C PRO A 397 20.25 12.02 5.01
N SER A 398 21.00 12.84 5.75
CA SER A 398 20.49 13.46 6.99
C SER A 398 19.31 14.42 6.77
N ASP A 399 19.33 15.15 5.65
CA ASP A 399 18.26 16.04 5.23
C ASP A 399 16.97 15.27 4.88
N LEU A 400 17.10 14.15 4.15
CA LEU A 400 15.98 13.25 3.84
C LEU A 400 15.45 12.55 5.10
N ALA A 401 16.34 12.07 5.97
CA ALA A 401 15.98 11.46 7.25
C ALA A 401 15.20 12.43 8.15
N SER A 402 15.55 13.73 8.13
CA SER A 402 14.82 14.76 8.87
C SER A 402 13.39 14.94 8.36
N ILE A 403 13.19 14.94 7.03
CA ILE A 403 11.85 15.00 6.42
C ILE A 403 11.04 13.76 6.84
N MET A 404 11.65 12.58 6.74
CA MET A 404 10.98 11.32 7.05
C MET A 404 10.62 11.21 8.54
N THR A 405 11.50 11.65 9.44
CA THR A 405 11.28 11.66 10.90
C THR A 405 10.09 12.54 11.29
N ARG A 406 9.88 13.65 10.57
CA ARG A 406 8.69 14.51 10.76
C ARG A 406 7.41 13.75 10.43
N HIS A 407 7.37 13.05 9.30
CA HIS A 407 6.22 12.23 8.90
C HIS A 407 5.97 11.07 9.86
N ILE A 408 7.03 10.37 10.30
CA ILE A 408 6.95 9.31 11.30
C ILE A 408 6.36 9.84 12.62
N SER A 409 6.83 11.00 13.09
CA SER A 409 6.31 11.64 14.31
C SER A 409 4.80 11.90 14.21
N ASN A 410 4.33 12.37 13.05
CA ASN A 410 2.90 12.63 12.84
C ASN A 410 2.09 11.33 12.84
N GLN A 411 2.59 10.27 12.21
CA GLN A 411 1.95 8.95 12.19
C GLN A 411 1.83 8.36 13.60
N GLU A 412 2.90 8.42 14.40
CA GLU A 412 2.89 7.95 15.79
C GLU A 412 1.95 8.76 16.68
N LEU A 413 1.92 10.09 16.51
CA LEU A 413 0.98 10.95 17.24
C LEU A 413 -0.49 10.65 16.89
N ILE A 414 -0.82 10.31 15.65
CA ILE A 414 -2.18 9.91 15.27
C ILE A 414 -2.58 8.58 15.92
N VAL A 415 -1.68 7.58 15.93
CA VAL A 415 -1.96 6.32 16.62
C VAL A 415 -2.16 6.57 18.11
N LYS A 416 -1.26 7.34 18.73
CA LYS A 416 -1.34 7.69 20.14
C LYS A 416 -2.63 8.46 20.47
N ALA A 417 -3.01 9.44 19.64
CA ALA A 417 -4.25 10.19 19.78
C ALA A 417 -5.48 9.28 19.83
N ALA A 418 -5.53 8.30 18.93
CA ALA A 418 -6.64 7.36 18.89
C ALA A 418 -6.67 6.43 20.11
N LEU A 419 -5.53 5.87 20.51
CA LEU A 419 -5.43 4.95 21.65
C LEU A 419 -5.70 5.64 23.00
N GLU A 420 -5.17 6.85 23.20
CA GLU A 420 -5.35 7.64 24.43
C GLU A 420 -6.63 8.47 24.42
N LYS A 421 -7.36 8.48 23.29
CA LYS A 421 -8.57 9.28 23.07
C LYS A 421 -8.33 10.78 23.24
N ASP A 422 -7.16 11.26 22.81
CA ASP A 422 -6.72 12.65 22.96
C ASP A 422 -6.66 13.35 21.60
N LEU A 423 -7.70 14.13 21.29
CA LEU A 423 -7.77 14.92 20.06
C LEU A 423 -6.65 15.96 19.97
N SER A 424 -6.10 16.44 21.10
CA SER A 424 -5.01 17.41 21.10
C SER A 424 -3.74 16.84 20.46
N LEU A 425 -3.47 15.54 20.64
CA LEU A 425 -2.38 14.84 19.97
C LEU A 425 -2.57 14.80 18.46
N ALA A 426 -3.79 14.51 18.01
CA ALA A 426 -4.13 14.52 16.58
C ALA A 426 -3.99 15.92 15.98
N LYS A 427 -4.44 16.96 16.69
CA LYS A 427 -4.27 18.36 16.27
C LYS A 427 -2.80 18.73 16.14
N ARG A 428 -1.94 18.31 17.08
CA ARG A 428 -0.48 18.54 16.98
C ARG A 428 0.14 17.87 15.77
N ALA A 429 -0.22 16.62 15.48
CA ALA A 429 0.24 15.92 14.28
C ALA A 429 -0.21 16.65 13.00
N PHE A 430 -1.47 17.08 12.97
CA PHE A 430 -2.07 17.79 11.84
C PHE A 430 -1.37 19.12 11.56
N LEU A 431 -1.17 19.95 12.59
CA LEU A 431 -0.49 21.25 12.45
C LEU A 431 1.00 21.09 12.08
N ASN A 432 1.62 19.97 12.45
CA ASN A 432 3.00 19.65 12.11
C ASN A 432 3.13 19.02 10.71
N ASP A 433 2.07 18.85 9.92
CA ASP A 433 2.20 18.32 8.57
C ASP A 433 2.77 19.38 7.58
N PRO A 434 3.69 19.01 6.66
CA PRO A 434 4.29 19.96 5.71
C PRO A 434 3.29 20.69 4.80
N ALA A 435 2.12 20.11 4.50
CA ALA A 435 1.08 20.78 3.74
C ALA A 435 0.36 21.82 4.59
N VAL A 436 0.08 21.48 5.85
CA VAL A 436 -0.72 22.29 6.79
C VAL A 436 0.09 23.43 7.39
N GLU A 437 1.37 23.22 7.71
CA GLU A 437 2.27 24.23 8.31
C GLU A 437 2.37 25.52 7.47
N ARG A 438 2.09 25.42 6.17
CA ARG A 438 2.07 26.56 5.25
C ARG A 438 0.92 27.55 5.51
N LEU A 439 -0.11 27.13 6.23
CA LEU A 439 -1.26 27.96 6.54
C LEU A 439 -1.00 28.83 7.77
N PRO A 440 -1.60 30.04 7.84
CA PRO A 440 -1.73 30.75 9.11
C PRO A 440 -2.40 29.85 10.16
N GLN A 441 -1.92 29.89 11.41
CA GLN A 441 -2.35 28.97 12.46
C GLN A 441 -3.88 28.91 12.60
N ASN A 442 -4.56 30.05 12.63
CA ASN A 442 -6.03 30.11 12.73
C ASN A 442 -6.74 29.40 11.56
N LYS A 443 -6.16 29.41 10.35
CA LYS A 443 -6.70 28.71 9.17
C LYS A 443 -6.45 27.21 9.25
N ALA A 444 -5.27 26.80 9.72
CA ALA A 444 -4.96 25.40 9.96
C ALA A 444 -5.89 24.77 11.01
N GLU A 445 -6.19 25.51 12.09
CA GLU A 445 -7.12 25.07 13.13
C GLU A 445 -8.57 24.99 12.62
N GLN A 446 -9.03 25.98 11.85
CA GLN A 446 -10.35 25.94 11.19
C GLN A 446 -10.50 24.72 10.28
N LEU A 447 -9.48 24.43 9.46
CA LEU A 447 -9.47 23.26 8.60
C LEU A 447 -9.53 21.95 9.42
N PHE A 448 -8.74 21.85 10.48
CA PHE A 448 -8.76 20.69 11.37
C PHE A 448 -10.17 20.48 11.96
N GLU A 449 -10.79 21.52 12.52
CA GLU A 449 -12.14 21.45 13.08
C GLU A 449 -13.19 21.07 12.03
N GLU A 450 -13.11 21.63 10.82
CA GLU A 450 -13.99 21.28 9.69
C GLU A 450 -13.87 19.79 9.34
N MET A 451 -12.65 19.27 9.19
CA MET A 451 -12.42 17.87 8.84
C MET A 451 -12.84 16.91 9.96
N ILE A 452 -12.59 17.26 11.23
CA ILE A 452 -13.06 16.49 12.39
C ILE A 452 -14.59 16.44 12.42
N ASN A 453 -15.27 17.57 12.20
CA ASN A 453 -16.73 17.63 12.17
C ASN A 453 -17.33 16.80 11.02
N ASN A 454 -16.76 16.92 9.82
CA ASN A 454 -17.19 16.15 8.64
C ASN A 454 -17.05 14.64 8.82
N THR A 455 -16.23 14.20 9.79
CA THR A 455 -15.98 12.78 10.02
C THR A 455 -16.33 12.31 11.43
N LYS A 456 -17.06 13.14 12.18
CA LYS A 456 -17.43 12.92 13.58
C LYS A 456 -18.11 11.56 13.83
N LYS A 457 -18.86 11.05 12.84
CA LYS A 457 -19.50 9.73 12.89
C LYS A 457 -18.53 8.59 13.22
N TYR A 458 -17.28 8.66 12.76
CA TYR A 458 -16.25 7.64 13.00
C TYR A 458 -15.32 7.98 14.17
N LEU A 459 -15.53 9.13 14.80
CA LEU A 459 -14.72 9.65 15.90
C LEU A 459 -15.48 9.67 17.23
N ALA A 460 -16.61 8.96 17.33
CA ALA A 460 -17.44 8.91 18.54
C ALA A 460 -16.66 8.46 19.79
N TYR A 461 -15.60 7.66 19.62
CA TYR A 461 -14.73 7.21 20.70
C TYR A 461 -13.94 8.34 21.39
N LEU A 462 -13.84 9.52 20.76
CA LEU A 462 -13.17 10.71 21.28
C LEU A 462 -14.10 11.61 22.13
N ASN A 463 -15.39 11.29 22.28
CA ASN A 463 -16.37 12.07 23.05
C ASN A 463 -16.44 13.57 22.66
N LEU A 464 -16.44 13.85 21.35
CA LEU A 464 -16.43 15.19 20.73
C LEU A 464 -17.75 15.94 20.76
#